data_AF-A0A3D5NQ24-F1
#
_entry.id   AF-A0A3D5NQ24-F1
#
_cell.length_a   1.000
_cell.length_b   1.000
_cell.length_c   1.000
_cell.angle_alpha   90.00
_cell.angle_beta   90.00
_cell.angle_gamma   90.00
#
_symmetry.space_group_name_H-M   'P 1'
#
loop_
_entity.id
_entity.type
_entity.pdbx_description
1 polymer ?
#
loop_
_entity_poly.entity_id
_entity_poly.type
_entity_poly.pdbx_seq_one_letter_code
_entity_poly.pdbx_strand_id
1 'polypeptide(L)'
;MNNRILNRNEVDEKRTWDLSAIYKTEQDYERAVERISELGETIEKDYKGNLRSSEKINRCLDFLREVNVLAGLISSCRFLAV
;
A
#
# COMPACT_ATOMS: atom_id res chain seq x y z
N MET A 1 39.75 -11.40 -7.93
CA MET A 1 38.36 -11.23 -8.43
C MET A 1 38.08 -9.74 -8.51
N ASN A 2 37.68 -9.22 -9.67
CA ASN A 2 37.17 -7.85 -9.79
C ASN A 2 35.71 -7.86 -9.34
N ASN A 3 35.42 -7.52 -8.08
CA ASN A 3 34.05 -7.37 -7.60
C ASN A 3 33.60 -5.93 -7.83
N ARG A 4 32.97 -5.68 -8.99
CA ARG A 4 32.24 -4.44 -9.24
C ARG A 4 30.93 -4.47 -8.44
N ILE A 5 30.63 -3.40 -7.70
CA ILE A 5 29.34 -3.20 -7.04
C ILE A 5 28.31 -2.88 -8.13
N LEU A 6 27.21 -3.64 -8.17
CA LEU A 6 26.10 -3.47 -9.11
C LEU A 6 25.09 -2.46 -8.56
N ASN A 7 24.48 -1.68 -9.45
CA ASN A 7 23.27 -0.92 -9.13
C ASN A 7 22.06 -1.87 -9.02
N ARG A 8 20.99 -1.42 -8.35
CA ARG A 8 19.80 -2.26 -8.10
C ARG A 8 19.19 -2.79 -9.40
N ASN A 9 19.07 -1.94 -10.40
CA ASN A 9 18.57 -2.27 -11.73
C ASN A 9 19.53 -3.14 -12.59
N GLU A 10 20.77 -3.36 -12.15
CA GLU A 10 21.75 -4.25 -12.82
C GLU A 10 21.73 -5.67 -12.23
N VAL A 11 20.96 -5.92 -11.17
CA VAL A 11 20.83 -7.24 -10.53
C VAL A 11 19.87 -8.11 -11.33
N ASP A 12 20.25 -9.36 -11.58
CA ASP A 12 19.38 -10.38 -12.20
C ASP A 12 18.08 -10.53 -11.38
N GLU A 13 16.93 -10.40 -12.05
CA GLU A 13 15.58 -10.53 -11.46
C GLU A 13 15.41 -11.83 -10.67
N LYS A 14 16.09 -12.91 -11.03
CA LYS A 14 16.04 -14.18 -10.27
C LYS A 14 16.62 -14.07 -8.86
N ARG A 15 17.36 -12.99 -8.59
CA ARG A 15 17.95 -12.67 -7.28
C ARG A 15 17.19 -11.56 -6.56
N THR A 16 16.09 -11.08 -7.12
CA THR A 16 15.23 -10.06 -6.52
C THR A 16 14.01 -10.71 -5.88
N TRP A 17 13.28 -9.92 -5.08
CA TRP A 17 12.06 -10.38 -4.45
C TRP A 17 10.95 -10.57 -5.49
N ASP A 18 10.22 -11.68 -5.42
CA ASP A 18 8.98 -11.84 -6.19
C ASP A 18 7.86 -11.03 -5.52
N LEU A 19 7.50 -9.90 -6.15
CA LEU A 19 6.47 -8.99 -5.64
C LEU A 19 5.06 -9.34 -6.14
N SER A 20 4.91 -10.33 -7.02
CA SER A 20 3.61 -10.74 -7.55
C SER A 20 2.65 -11.26 -6.47
N ALA A 21 3.20 -11.68 -5.33
CA ALA A 21 2.44 -12.07 -4.14
C ALA A 21 1.80 -10.87 -3.40
N ILE A 22 2.30 -9.65 -3.60
CA ILE A 22 1.72 -8.40 -3.07
C ILE A 22 0.79 -7.78 -4.11
N TYR A 23 1.32 -7.49 -5.29
CA TYR A 23 0.57 -6.98 -6.44
C TYR A 23 1.04 -7.70 -7.70
N LYS A 24 0.10 -8.31 -8.44
CA LYS A 24 0.42 -9.12 -9.61
C LYS A 24 0.93 -8.26 -10.77
N THR A 25 0.43 -7.04 -10.88
CA THR A 25 0.77 -6.08 -11.93
C THR A 25 0.97 -4.68 -11.33
N GLU A 26 1.68 -3.81 -12.05
CA GLU A 26 1.80 -2.39 -11.66
C GLU A 26 0.43 -1.71 -11.57
N GLN A 27 -0.52 -2.09 -12.44
CA GLN A 27 -1.89 -1.58 -12.41
C GLN A 27 -2.66 -2.00 -11.15
N ASP A 28 -2.35 -3.17 -10.55
CA ASP A 28 -2.94 -3.56 -9.27
C ASP A 28 -2.41 -2.68 -8.13
N TYR A 29 -1.11 -2.34 -8.18
CA TYR A 29 -0.47 -1.43 -7.24
C TYR A 29 -1.04 -0.01 -7.37
N GLU A 30 -1.13 0.53 -8.59
CA GLU A 30 -1.70 1.86 -8.86
C GLU A 30 -3.13 1.97 -8.35
N ARG A 31 -3.98 0.96 -8.61
CA ARG A 31 -5.34 0.90 -8.07
C ARG A 31 -5.39 0.88 -6.56
N ALA A 32 -4.44 0.23 -5.89
CA ALA A 32 -4.36 0.26 -4.43
C ALA A 32 -3.99 1.66 -3.89
N VAL A 33 -3.11 2.38 -4.60
CA VAL A 33 -2.72 3.77 -4.28
C VAL A 33 -3.89 4.74 -4.48
N GLU A 34 -4.67 4.57 -5.54
CA GLU A 34 -5.90 5.34 -5.74
C GLU A 34 -6.91 5.04 -4.63
N ARG A 35 -7.14 3.76 -4.33
CA ARG A 35 -8.09 3.31 -3.32
C ARG A 35 -7.79 3.87 -1.92
N ILE A 36 -6.52 3.87 -1.49
CA ILE A 36 -6.16 4.41 -0.17
C ILE A 36 -6.42 5.93 -0.09
N SER A 37 -6.28 6.65 -1.20
CA SER A 37 -6.58 8.08 -1.27
C SER A 37 -8.09 8.33 -1.16
N GLU A 38 -8.91 7.60 -1.90
CA GLU A 38 -10.38 7.67 -1.82
C GLU A 38 -10.91 7.36 -0.41
N LEU A 39 -10.32 6.36 0.24
CA LEU A 39 -10.65 6.01 1.63
C LEU A 39 -10.33 7.15 2.58
N GLY A 40 -9.16 7.79 2.43
CA GLY A 40 -8.77 8.94 3.21
C GLY A 40 -9.76 10.10 3.07
N GLU A 41 -10.13 10.44 1.84
CA GLU A 41 -11.12 11.49 1.54
C GLU A 41 -12.49 11.16 2.14
N THR A 42 -12.94 9.92 2.03
CA THR A 42 -14.21 9.45 2.61
C THR A 42 -14.20 9.55 4.14
N ILE A 43 -13.12 9.10 4.78
CA ILE A 43 -12.97 9.17 6.24
C ILE A 43 -13.00 10.64 6.70
N GLU A 44 -12.24 11.50 6.03
CA GLU A 44 -12.19 12.92 6.37
C GLU A 44 -13.57 13.59 6.20
N LYS A 45 -14.22 13.38 5.06
CA LYS A 45 -15.50 14.02 4.74
C LYS A 45 -16.63 13.59 5.68
N ASP A 46 -16.76 12.29 5.93
CA ASP A 46 -17.97 11.74 6.55
C ASP A 46 -17.84 11.58 8.07
N TYR A 47 -16.62 11.42 8.59
CA TYR A 47 -16.37 11.06 10.00
C TYR A 47 -15.65 12.14 10.82
N LYS A 48 -14.88 13.05 10.22
CA LYS A 48 -14.19 14.12 10.97
C LYS A 48 -15.19 14.99 11.74
N GLY A 49 -15.05 15.03 13.08
CA GLY A 49 -15.97 15.75 13.96
C GLY A 49 -17.36 15.13 14.15
N ASN A 50 -17.63 13.97 13.53
CA ASN A 50 -18.96 13.34 13.45
C ASN A 50 -19.02 11.93 14.08
N LEU A 51 -17.99 11.52 14.83
CA LEU A 51 -17.90 10.24 15.55
C LEU A 51 -18.72 10.23 16.85
N ARG A 52 -20.04 10.41 16.73
CA ARG A 52 -20.96 10.61 17.88
C ARG A 52 -21.80 9.39 18.25
N SER A 53 -21.68 8.29 17.52
CA SER A 53 -22.36 7.03 17.84
C SER A 53 -21.41 5.85 17.67
N SER A 54 -21.65 4.79 18.44
CA SER A 54 -20.91 3.53 18.33
C SER A 54 -20.95 2.97 16.91
N GLU A 55 -22.10 3.08 16.24
CA GLU A 55 -22.24 2.65 14.85
C GLU A 55 -21.33 3.42 13.89
N LYS A 56 -21.28 4.76 13.99
CA LYS A 56 -20.36 5.56 13.15
C LYS A 56 -18.90 5.28 13.46
N ILE A 57 -18.57 5.06 14.74
CA ILE A 57 -17.22 4.71 15.16
C ILE A 57 -16.79 3.37 14.55
N ASN A 58 -17.62 2.33 14.68
CA ASN A 58 -17.30 1.01 14.14
C ASN A 58 -17.16 1.04 12.61
N ARG A 59 -18.06 1.73 11.90
CA ARG A 59 -17.93 1.91 10.44
C ARG A 59 -16.63 2.63 10.07
N CYS A 60 -16.25 3.69 10.79
CA CYS A 60 -14.99 4.39 10.57
C CYS A 60 -13.77 3.48 10.81
N LEU A 61 -13.82 2.62 11.84
CA LEU A 61 -12.75 1.66 12.13
C LEU A 61 -12.60 0.61 11.04
N ASP A 62 -13.69 0.22 10.37
CA ASP A 62 -13.63 -0.70 9.23
C ASP A 62 -12.89 -0.08 8.05
N PHE A 63 -13.18 1.19 7.73
CA PHE A 63 -12.41 1.94 6.72
C PHE A 63 -10.94 2.09 7.12
N LEU A 64 -10.66 2.41 8.39
CA LEU A 64 -9.28 2.54 8.89
C LEU A 64 -8.50 1.22 8.81
N ARG A 65 -9.17 0.08 9.01
CA ARG A 65 -8.56 -1.25 8.84
C ARG A 65 -8.12 -1.47 7.41
N GLU A 66 -8.96 -1.11 6.44
CA GLU A 66 -8.61 -1.19 5.01
C GLU A 66 -7.41 -0.28 4.68
N VAL A 67 -7.42 0.97 5.17
CA VAL A 67 -6.31 1.92 5.01
C VAL A 67 -4.99 1.35 5.55
N ASN A 68 -5.00 0.76 6.76
CA ASN A 68 -3.78 0.21 7.36
C ASN A 68 -3.21 -0.97 6.55
N VAL A 69 -4.08 -1.85 6.04
CA VAL A 69 -3.66 -2.97 5.20
C VAL A 69 -3.05 -2.45 3.89
N LEU A 70 -3.75 -1.56 3.20
CA LEU A 70 -3.27 -0.97 1.95
C LEU A 70 -1.95 -0.22 2.14
N ALA A 71 -1.84 0.61 3.19
CA ALA A 71 -0.62 1.34 3.50
C ALA A 71 0.58 0.40 3.69
N GLY A 72 0.38 -0.69 4.44
CA GLY A 72 1.41 -1.70 4.67
C GLY A 72 1.86 -2.39 3.38
N LEU A 73 0.91 -2.82 2.54
CA LEU A 73 1.21 -3.53 1.30
C LEU A 73 1.85 -2.62 0.25
N ILE A 74 1.32 -1.39 0.05
CA ILE A 74 1.87 -0.37 -0.85
C ILE A 74 3.32 -0.05 -0.45
N SER A 75 3.55 0.25 0.83
CA SER A 75 4.88 0.59 1.34
C SER A 75 5.86 -0.56 1.16
N SER A 76 5.44 -1.79 1.49
CA SER A 76 6.28 -2.99 1.35
C SER A 76 6.65 -3.25 -0.11
N CYS A 77 5.68 -3.16 -1.04
CA CYS A 77 5.93 -3.35 -2.46
C CYS A 77 6.95 -2.33 -2.99
N ARG A 78 6.74 -1.03 -2.70
CA ARG A 78 7.61 0.04 -3.20
C ARG A 78 9.02 -0.01 -2.61
N PHE A 79 9.16 -0.42 -1.35
CA PHE A 79 10.46 -0.59 -0.70
C PHE A 79 11.27 -1.75 -1.27
N LEU A 80 10.60 -2.87 -1.57
CA LEU A 80 11.23 -4.08 -2.10
C LEU A 80 11.45 -4.03 -3.62
N ALA A 81 10.70 -3.20 -4.35
CA ALA A 81 10.86 -2.99 -5.79
C ALA A 81 12.29 -2.56 -6.16
N VAL A 82 12.81 -3.12 -7.26
CA VAL A 82 14.18 -2.96 -7.76
C VAL A 82 14.26 -1.90 -8.83
#